data_AF-A0A918FI59-F1
#
_entry.id   AF-A0A918FI59-F1
#
_cell.length_a   1.000
_cell.length_b   1.000
_cell.length_c   1.000
_cell.angle_alpha   90.00
_cell.angle_beta   90.00
_cell.angle_gamma   90.00
#
_symmetry.space_group_name_H-M   'P 1'
#
loop_
_entity.id
_entity.type
_entity.pdbx_description
1 polymer ?
#
loop_
_entity_poly.entity_id
_entity_poly.type
_entity_poly.pdbx_seq_one_letter_code
_entity_poly.pdbx_strand_id
1 'polypeptide(L)'
;MKKLSIAALILAGAAFGSTAGAQTWDLDQGHLKLVECYGGQDGVYCDFTFTLTKSQVSTVTFTNGGMNNIDALKVYVTDGTAHFSDAVSIMNQSFNSEKTWASSGSERADIIYGIPIKVRWYFNIPSALTSFRALEFNGQRIENVVIRPPKSAKPPVATTMPSAPSVTGFSIALSNCRLNKTVYTCTATLTPTK
;
A
#
# COMPACT_ATOMS: atom_id res chain seq x y z
N MET A 1 -60.25 -19.49 -22.59
CA MET A 1 -59.65 -19.63 -21.23
C MET A 1 -58.14 -19.62 -21.39
N LYS A 2 -57.48 -18.51 -21.03
CA LYS A 2 -56.02 -18.31 -21.17
C LYS A 2 -55.31 -19.05 -20.03
N LYS A 3 -54.44 -20.02 -20.35
CA LYS A 3 -53.50 -20.62 -19.39
C LYS A 3 -52.14 -19.95 -19.56
N LEU A 4 -51.75 -19.12 -18.59
CA LEU A 4 -50.38 -18.65 -18.41
C LEU A 4 -49.50 -19.85 -18.00
N SER A 5 -48.38 -20.06 -18.70
CA SER A 5 -47.30 -20.93 -18.22
C SER A 5 -46.13 -20.07 -17.75
N ILE A 6 -45.64 -20.42 -16.58
CA ILE A 6 -44.69 -19.71 -15.72
C ILE A 6 -43.28 -19.82 -16.30
N ALA A 7 -42.61 -18.69 -16.51
CA ALA A 7 -41.18 -18.63 -16.84
C ALA A 7 -40.35 -18.89 -15.57
N ALA A 8 -39.51 -19.93 -15.61
CA ALA A 8 -38.55 -20.25 -14.56
C ALA A 8 -37.44 -19.18 -14.53
N LEU A 9 -37.35 -18.47 -13.41
CA LEU A 9 -36.30 -17.50 -13.11
C LEU A 9 -35.03 -18.27 -12.71
N ILE A 10 -34.05 -18.33 -13.60
CA ILE A 10 -32.71 -18.86 -13.29
C ILE A 10 -31.97 -17.79 -12.49
N LEU A 11 -31.87 -17.95 -11.16
CA LEU A 11 -30.91 -17.22 -10.35
C LEU A 11 -29.50 -17.78 -10.59
N ALA A 12 -28.81 -17.25 -11.59
CA ALA A 12 -27.35 -17.38 -11.68
C ALA A 12 -26.73 -16.33 -10.74
N GLY A 13 -26.59 -16.70 -9.47
CA GLY A 13 -25.75 -15.98 -8.52
C GLY A 13 -24.28 -16.36 -8.76
N ALA A 14 -23.53 -15.50 -9.46
CA ALA A 14 -22.07 -15.47 -9.41
C ALA A 14 -21.56 -14.20 -10.09
N ALA A 15 -21.02 -13.27 -9.28
CA ALA A 15 -19.87 -12.39 -9.57
C ALA A 15 -19.94 -11.08 -8.77
N PHE A 16 -19.88 -11.15 -7.43
CA PHE A 16 -19.29 -10.04 -6.66
C PHE A 16 -17.78 -10.24 -6.64
N GLY A 17 -17.20 -9.96 -7.80
CA GLY A 17 -15.78 -9.94 -8.04
C GLY A 17 -15.50 -8.81 -9.01
N SER A 18 -16.02 -7.61 -8.71
CA SER A 18 -15.54 -6.38 -9.34
C SER A 18 -14.11 -6.18 -8.86
N THR A 19 -13.15 -6.81 -9.53
CA THR A 19 -11.79 -6.32 -9.56
C THR A 19 -11.91 -4.88 -10.02
N ALA A 20 -11.72 -3.92 -9.11
CA ALA A 20 -11.60 -2.52 -9.46
C ALA A 20 -10.53 -2.46 -10.55
N GLY A 21 -10.98 -2.23 -11.80
CA GLY A 21 -10.07 -1.98 -12.91
C GLY A 21 -9.12 -0.89 -12.46
N ALA A 22 -7.85 -1.03 -12.79
CA ALA A 22 -6.84 0.01 -12.61
C ALA A 22 -7.44 1.40 -12.92
N GLN A 23 -7.71 2.22 -11.90
CA GLN A 23 -8.37 3.51 -12.08
C GLN A 23 -7.31 4.60 -12.14
N THR A 24 -7.41 5.41 -13.18
CA THR A 24 -6.42 6.43 -13.54
C THR A 24 -7.09 7.80 -13.53
N TRP A 25 -6.42 8.78 -12.94
CA TRP A 25 -6.70 10.20 -13.07
C TRP A 25 -5.72 10.80 -14.08
N ASP A 26 -6.27 11.44 -15.09
CA ASP A 26 -5.51 12.22 -16.05
C ASP A 26 -5.35 13.64 -15.51
N LEU A 27 -4.13 13.96 -15.09
CA LEU A 27 -3.76 15.28 -14.60
C LEU A 27 -3.03 16.04 -15.70
N ASP A 28 -3.02 17.37 -15.61
CA ASP A 28 -2.31 18.21 -16.57
C ASP A 28 -0.83 17.85 -16.73
N GLN A 29 -0.18 17.32 -15.70
CA GLN A 29 1.25 16.97 -15.71
C GLN A 29 1.52 15.48 -15.98
N GLY A 30 0.53 14.60 -15.75
CA GLY A 30 0.77 13.16 -15.76
C GLY A 30 -0.46 12.33 -15.43
N HIS A 31 -0.27 11.02 -15.37
CA HIS A 31 -1.30 10.06 -15.00
C HIS A 31 -1.05 9.57 -13.58
N LEU A 32 -2.04 9.72 -12.69
CA LEU A 32 -2.04 9.09 -11.38
C LEU A 32 -2.92 7.85 -11.43
N LYS A 33 -2.43 6.71 -10.96
CA LYS A 33 -3.16 5.43 -11.03
C LYS A 33 -3.23 4.80 -9.66
N LEU A 34 -4.44 4.49 -9.18
CA LEU A 34 -4.61 3.74 -7.94
C LEU A 34 -4.09 2.31 -8.12
N VAL A 35 -3.20 1.90 -7.23
CA VAL A 35 -2.68 0.53 -7.16
C VAL A 35 -3.51 -0.27 -6.17
N GLU A 36 -3.57 0.19 -4.92
CA GLU A 36 -4.34 -0.45 -3.86
C GLU A 36 -4.54 0.49 -2.67
N CYS A 37 -5.55 0.19 -1.85
CA CYS A 37 -5.64 0.69 -0.48
C CYS A 37 -5.57 -0.48 0.50
N TYR A 38 -4.95 -0.28 1.66
CA TYR A 38 -4.80 -1.30 2.69
C TYR A 38 -4.71 -0.69 4.09
N GLY A 39 -5.22 -1.40 5.09
CA GLY A 39 -5.02 -1.03 6.49
C GLY A 39 -3.55 -1.22 6.90
N GLY A 40 -3.05 -0.41 7.80
CA GLY A 40 -1.78 -0.66 8.49
C GLY A 40 -1.93 -0.50 10.00
N GLN A 41 -0.84 -0.21 10.69
CA GLN A 41 -0.86 -0.11 12.16
C GLN A 41 -1.69 1.08 12.65
N ASP A 42 -1.54 2.24 12.00
CA ASP A 42 -2.11 3.49 12.52
C ASP A 42 -3.27 4.04 11.69
N GLY A 43 -3.57 3.43 10.53
CA GLY A 43 -4.69 3.86 9.70
C GLY A 43 -4.74 3.17 8.35
N VAL A 44 -5.25 3.85 7.33
CA VAL A 44 -5.36 3.31 5.97
C VAL A 44 -4.37 4.01 5.04
N TYR A 45 -3.72 3.22 4.21
CA TYR A 45 -2.79 3.67 3.19
C TYR A 45 -3.35 3.41 1.81
N CYS A 46 -3.18 4.35 0.88
CA CYS A 46 -3.48 4.14 -0.54
C CYS A 46 -2.22 4.40 -1.36
N ASP A 47 -1.80 3.37 -2.10
CA ASP A 47 -0.64 3.38 -2.98
C ASP A 47 -1.10 3.70 -4.41
N PHE A 48 -0.36 4.60 -5.06
CA PHE A 48 -0.57 5.03 -6.42
C PHE A 48 0.72 4.95 -7.23
N THR A 49 0.58 4.83 -8.54
CA THR A 49 1.65 5.06 -9.50
C THR A 49 1.41 6.39 -10.20
N PHE A 50 2.39 7.28 -10.23
CA PHE A 50 2.34 8.50 -11.02
C PHE A 50 3.33 8.42 -12.18
N THR A 51 2.90 8.76 -13.39
CA THR A 51 3.76 8.84 -14.59
C THR A 51 3.64 10.23 -15.20
N LEU A 52 4.76 10.94 -15.31
CA LEU A 52 4.81 12.26 -15.97
C LEU A 52 4.66 12.09 -17.49
N THR A 53 3.74 12.85 -18.09
CA THR A 53 3.37 12.72 -19.52
C THR A 53 3.77 13.94 -20.36
N LYS A 54 4.21 15.02 -19.71
CA LYS A 54 4.83 16.16 -20.39
C LYS A 54 6.32 15.91 -20.56
N SER A 55 6.82 16.09 -21.78
CA SER A 55 8.21 15.79 -22.16
C SER A 55 9.20 16.79 -21.54
N GLN A 56 9.64 16.54 -20.31
CA GLN A 56 10.76 17.18 -19.61
C GLN A 56 10.86 16.62 -18.17
N VAL A 57 11.95 16.90 -17.46
CA VAL A 57 11.98 16.71 -15.99
C VAL A 57 11.14 17.81 -15.37
N SER A 58 10.23 17.44 -14.46
CA SER A 58 9.39 18.40 -13.76
C SER A 58 9.39 18.11 -12.27
N THR A 59 9.49 19.16 -11.46
CA THR A 59 9.17 19.07 -10.03
C THR A 59 7.65 18.95 -9.91
N VAL A 60 7.17 17.82 -9.40
CA VAL A 60 5.75 17.58 -9.14
C VAL A 60 5.51 17.69 -7.64
N THR A 61 4.43 18.35 -7.27
CA THR A 61 4.02 18.54 -5.87
C THR A 61 2.76 17.72 -5.61
N PHE A 62 2.80 16.87 -4.59
CA PHE A 62 1.62 16.17 -4.08
C PHE A 62 1.26 16.76 -2.71
N THR A 63 -0.01 17.07 -2.51
CA THR A 63 -0.47 17.71 -1.26
C THR A 63 -1.25 16.75 -0.39
N ASN A 64 -1.24 17.02 0.91
CA ASN A 64 -2.10 16.40 1.91
C ASN A 64 -2.84 17.48 2.71
N GLY A 65 -3.98 17.10 3.27
CA GLY A 65 -4.81 17.95 4.13
C GLY A 65 -5.45 19.14 3.41
N GLY A 66 -6.47 19.71 4.07
CA GLY A 66 -7.05 21.01 3.72
C GLY A 66 -8.41 20.93 3.04
N MET A 67 -9.41 21.56 3.65
CA MET A 67 -10.77 21.72 3.13
C MET A 67 -10.81 22.51 1.81
N ASN A 68 -9.74 23.25 1.50
CA ASN A 68 -9.61 24.14 0.33
C ASN A 68 -8.58 23.65 -0.71
N ASN A 69 -7.96 22.48 -0.50
CA ASN A 69 -6.96 21.95 -1.42
C ASN A 69 -7.66 21.01 -2.41
N ILE A 70 -7.97 21.52 -3.59
CA ILE A 70 -8.58 20.73 -4.69
C ILE A 70 -7.68 19.55 -5.13
N ASP A 71 -6.37 19.66 -4.88
CA ASP A 71 -5.37 18.64 -5.19
C ASP A 71 -5.11 17.66 -4.03
N ALA A 72 -5.86 17.75 -2.93
CA ALA A 72 -5.73 16.81 -1.82
C ALA A 72 -6.63 15.58 -2.04
N LEU A 73 -6.08 14.40 -1.73
CA LEU A 73 -6.84 13.15 -1.81
C LEU A 73 -7.89 13.11 -0.69
N LYS A 74 -9.14 12.86 -1.07
CA LYS A 74 -10.29 12.79 -0.15
C LYS A 74 -10.93 11.42 -0.25
N VAL A 75 -11.31 10.83 0.89
CA VAL A 75 -12.08 9.59 0.95
C VAL A 75 -13.40 9.83 1.64
N TYR A 76 -14.41 9.08 1.21
CA TYR A 76 -15.71 8.99 1.84
C TYR A 76 -15.81 7.60 2.45
N VAL A 77 -15.88 7.51 3.77
CA VAL A 77 -16.14 6.24 4.45
C VAL A 77 -17.59 5.83 4.27
N THR A 78 -17.94 4.60 4.67
CA THR A 78 -19.27 4.01 4.42
C THR A 78 -20.41 4.79 5.06
N ASP A 79 -20.17 5.49 6.17
CA ASP A 79 -21.15 6.37 6.81
C ASP A 79 -21.36 7.72 6.08
N GLY A 80 -20.58 7.98 5.03
CA GLY A 80 -20.66 9.20 4.22
C GLY A 80 -19.74 10.33 4.69
N THR A 81 -19.06 10.18 5.83
CA THR A 81 -18.09 11.16 6.34
C THR A 81 -16.90 11.27 5.39
N ALA A 82 -16.51 12.52 5.11
CA ALA A 82 -15.35 12.82 4.29
C ALA A 82 -14.10 12.97 5.16
N HIS A 83 -13.01 12.34 4.74
CA HIS A 83 -11.69 12.47 5.35
C HIS A 83 -10.68 12.90 4.28
N PHE A 84 -9.87 13.90 4.60
CA PHE A 84 -8.71 14.26 3.78
C PHE A 84 -7.52 13.40 4.19
N SER A 85 -6.60 13.16 3.27
CA SER A 85 -5.34 12.49 3.60
C SER A 85 -4.55 13.32 4.61
N ASP A 86 -4.07 12.69 5.67
CA ASP A 86 -3.27 13.32 6.73
C ASP A 86 -1.79 13.45 6.36
N ALA A 87 -1.28 12.55 5.51
CA ALA A 87 0.09 12.60 5.03
C ALA A 87 0.22 12.04 3.60
N VAL A 88 1.31 12.41 2.93
CA VAL A 88 1.72 11.89 1.63
C VAL A 88 3.20 11.52 1.65
N SER A 89 3.60 10.52 0.87
CA SER A 89 4.96 10.01 0.71
C SER A 89 5.23 9.76 -0.77
N ILE A 90 6.44 10.10 -1.24
CA ILE A 90 6.89 9.92 -2.62
C ILE A 90 8.09 8.97 -2.65
N MET A 91 8.15 8.04 -3.61
CA MET A 91 9.29 7.12 -3.83
C MET A 91 9.72 6.31 -2.59
N ASN A 92 8.79 5.98 -1.69
CA ASN A 92 9.05 5.32 -0.40
C ASN A 92 9.88 6.15 0.59
N GLN A 93 9.95 7.46 0.42
CA GLN A 93 10.44 8.33 1.49
C GLN A 93 9.51 8.18 2.70
N SER A 94 10.06 8.31 3.91
CA SER A 94 9.24 8.38 5.12
C SER A 94 8.16 9.45 4.90
N PHE A 95 6.93 9.17 5.31
CA PHE A 95 5.92 10.23 5.42
C PHE A 95 6.54 11.38 6.18
N ASN A 96 6.37 12.62 5.70
CA ASN A 96 6.77 13.85 6.37
C ASN A 96 6.70 13.71 7.91
N SER A 97 7.80 13.26 8.52
CA SER A 97 7.86 12.88 9.93
C SER A 97 8.11 14.09 10.82
N GLU A 98 8.12 15.29 10.23
CA GLU A 98 8.49 16.55 10.88
C GLU A 98 7.36 17.60 10.89
N LYS A 99 6.18 17.30 10.36
CA LYS A 99 5.02 18.18 10.52
C LYS A 99 3.88 17.40 11.15
N THR A 100 3.61 17.75 12.41
CA THR A 100 2.38 17.49 13.16
C THR A 100 1.20 17.16 12.25
N TRP A 101 0.53 16.04 12.51
CA TRP A 101 -0.54 15.41 11.72
C TRP A 101 -1.80 16.29 11.53
N ALA A 102 -1.71 17.59 11.83
CA ALA A 102 -2.75 18.60 11.77
C ALA A 102 -2.46 19.74 10.77
N SER A 103 -1.30 19.76 10.09
CA SER A 103 -0.96 20.80 9.12
C SER A 103 -0.95 20.27 7.69
N SER A 104 -1.70 20.92 6.79
CA SER A 104 -1.59 20.71 5.35
C SER A 104 -0.12 20.73 4.92
N GLY A 105 0.31 19.68 4.22
CA GLY A 105 1.68 19.49 3.78
C GLY A 105 1.75 19.27 2.27
N SER A 106 2.97 19.33 1.75
CA SER A 106 3.24 18.99 0.37
C SER A 106 4.58 18.30 0.25
N GLU A 107 4.61 17.18 -0.48
CA GLU A 107 5.85 16.51 -0.88
C GLU A 107 6.18 16.89 -2.31
N ARG A 108 7.47 17.08 -2.60
CA ARG A 108 7.96 17.46 -3.91
C ARG A 108 9.01 16.47 -4.40
N ALA A 109 8.97 16.14 -5.68
CA ALA A 109 9.99 15.32 -6.31
C ALA A 109 10.24 15.75 -7.74
N ASP A 110 11.50 15.67 -8.16
CA ASP A 110 11.86 15.78 -9.57
C ASP A 110 11.60 14.44 -10.26
N ILE A 111 10.73 14.47 -11.26
CA ILE A 111 10.27 13.26 -11.95
C ILE A 111 10.75 13.28 -13.39
N ILE A 112 11.34 12.16 -13.80
CA ILE A 112 11.77 11.93 -15.18
C ILE A 112 10.55 11.51 -16.02
N TYR A 113 10.39 12.13 -17.19
CA TYR A 113 9.35 11.79 -18.16
C TYR A 113 9.25 10.28 -18.42
N GLY A 114 8.03 9.75 -18.39
CA GLY A 114 7.73 8.35 -18.68
C GLY A 114 8.14 7.33 -17.62
N ILE A 115 8.86 7.74 -16.56
CA ILE A 115 9.24 6.84 -15.46
C ILE A 115 8.13 6.83 -14.40
N PRO A 116 7.47 5.69 -14.15
CA PRO A 116 6.46 5.59 -13.09
C PRO A 116 7.13 5.65 -11.71
N ILE A 117 6.60 6.50 -10.84
CA ILE A 117 7.00 6.58 -9.43
C ILE A 117 5.85 6.16 -8.51
N LYS A 118 6.20 5.76 -7.29
CA LYS A 118 5.21 5.45 -6.27
C LYS A 118 4.85 6.69 -5.44
N VAL A 119 3.57 6.92 -5.25
CA VAL A 119 3.03 7.93 -4.33
C VAL A 119 2.10 7.23 -3.35
N ARG A 120 2.14 7.62 -2.09
CA ARG A 120 1.33 7.01 -1.04
C ARG A 120 0.67 8.08 -0.20
N TRP A 121 -0.63 7.99 -0.03
CA TRP A 121 -1.37 8.81 0.93
C TRP A 121 -1.77 7.98 2.15
N TYR A 122 -1.78 8.63 3.30
CA TYR A 122 -2.19 8.08 4.58
C TYR A 122 -3.45 8.79 5.07
N PHE A 123 -4.36 8.02 5.66
CA PHE A 123 -5.58 8.48 6.29
C PHE A 123 -5.63 7.94 7.73
N ASN A 124 -5.77 8.85 8.69
CA ASN A 124 -5.97 8.57 10.10
C ASN A 124 -7.43 8.19 10.37
N ILE A 125 -7.78 7.00 9.90
CA ILE A 125 -9.10 6.37 10.01
C ILE A 125 -8.93 4.90 10.37
N PRO A 126 -9.95 4.21 10.91
CA PRO A 126 -9.80 2.84 11.38
C PRO A 126 -9.25 1.89 10.30
N SER A 127 -8.12 1.24 10.59
CA SER A 127 -7.47 0.30 9.66
C SER A 127 -8.26 -0.99 9.42
N ALA A 128 -9.30 -1.24 10.22
CA ALA A 128 -10.25 -2.34 10.07
C ALA A 128 -11.32 -2.09 8.97
N LEU A 129 -11.40 -0.89 8.41
CA LEU A 129 -12.29 -0.61 7.28
C LEU A 129 -11.95 -1.52 6.10
N THR A 130 -12.98 -2.09 5.47
CA THR A 130 -12.85 -3.00 4.32
C THR A 130 -13.05 -2.29 2.99
N SER A 131 -13.60 -1.08 3.00
CA SER A 131 -13.80 -0.26 1.80
C SER A 131 -14.01 1.22 2.14
N PHE A 132 -13.73 2.07 1.16
CA PHE A 132 -14.30 3.40 1.05
C PHE A 132 -15.57 3.34 0.23
N ARG A 133 -16.57 4.15 0.62
CA ARG A 133 -17.69 4.45 -0.26
C ARG A 133 -17.16 5.12 -1.52
N ALA A 134 -16.25 6.08 -1.38
CA ALA A 134 -15.58 6.69 -2.50
C ALA A 134 -14.20 7.25 -2.19
N LEU A 135 -13.41 7.46 -3.23
CA LEU A 135 -12.13 8.13 -3.22
C LEU A 135 -12.13 9.18 -4.32
N GLU A 136 -11.81 10.41 -3.97
CA GLU A 136 -11.90 11.59 -4.83
C GLU A 136 -10.56 12.31 -4.88
N PHE A 137 -10.17 12.71 -6.09
CA PHE A 137 -8.98 13.49 -6.36
C PHE A 137 -9.30 14.49 -7.48
N ASN A 138 -9.01 15.78 -7.28
CA ASN A 138 -9.26 16.85 -8.26
C ASN A 138 -10.69 16.82 -8.85
N GLY A 139 -11.70 16.64 -7.99
CA GLY A 139 -13.12 16.56 -8.37
C GLY A 139 -13.54 15.27 -9.10
N GLN A 140 -12.60 14.40 -9.47
CA GLN A 140 -12.89 13.08 -10.04
C GLN A 140 -12.98 12.03 -8.94
N ARG A 141 -14.00 11.17 -9.04
CA ARG A 141 -14.39 10.26 -7.95
C ARG A 141 -14.52 8.82 -8.42
N ILE A 142 -14.05 7.93 -7.55
CA ILE A 142 -14.15 6.47 -7.67
C ILE A 142 -15.04 5.97 -6.56
N GLU A 143 -16.04 5.14 -6.88
CA GLU A 143 -16.89 4.49 -5.88
C GLU A 143 -16.36 3.10 -5.48
N ASN A 144 -16.74 2.66 -4.28
CA ASN A 144 -16.54 1.31 -3.77
C ASN A 144 -15.08 0.83 -3.80
N VAL A 145 -14.15 1.67 -3.32
CA VAL A 145 -12.73 1.31 -3.28
C VAL A 145 -12.48 0.30 -2.17
N VAL A 146 -11.98 -0.88 -2.52
CA VAL A 146 -11.66 -1.93 -1.54
C VAL A 146 -10.40 -1.58 -0.75
N ILE A 147 -10.45 -1.77 0.56
CA ILE A 147 -9.31 -1.67 1.47
C ILE A 147 -8.92 -3.10 1.85
N ARG A 148 -7.71 -3.50 1.46
CA ARG A 148 -7.17 -4.80 1.85
C ARG A 148 -6.88 -4.80 3.35
N PRO A 149 -7.08 -5.93 4.03
CA PRO A 149 -6.68 -6.04 5.43
C PRO A 149 -5.17 -5.76 5.55
N PRO A 150 -4.72 -5.27 6.71
CA PRO A 150 -3.30 -5.11 6.96
C PRO A 150 -2.58 -6.39 6.61
N LYS A 151 -1.57 -6.26 5.75
CA LYS A 151 -0.69 -7.36 5.39
C LYS A 151 0.03 -7.72 6.68
N SER A 152 -0.53 -8.67 7.43
CA SER A 152 0.11 -9.18 8.63
C SER A 152 1.50 -9.60 8.17
N ALA A 153 2.52 -8.88 8.64
CA ALA A 153 3.88 -9.36 8.50
C ALA A 153 3.84 -10.73 9.17
N LYS A 154 3.88 -11.79 8.37
CA LYS A 154 4.03 -13.15 8.91
C LYS A 154 5.22 -13.03 9.86
N PRO A 155 5.06 -13.28 11.17
CA PRO A 155 6.18 -13.27 12.08
C PRO A 155 7.27 -14.09 11.41
N PRO A 156 8.53 -13.60 11.32
CA PRO A 156 9.59 -14.40 10.73
C PRO A 156 9.51 -15.75 11.41
N VAL A 157 9.22 -16.80 10.61
CA VAL A 157 9.21 -18.16 11.11
C VAL A 157 10.57 -18.30 11.76
N ALA A 158 10.62 -18.55 13.07
CA ALA A 158 11.88 -18.71 13.77
C ALA A 158 12.68 -19.76 13.01
N THR A 159 13.66 -19.30 12.24
CA THR A 159 14.50 -20.17 11.45
C THR A 159 15.28 -20.98 12.47
N THR A 160 14.95 -22.26 12.61
CA THR A 160 15.70 -23.17 13.49
C THR A 160 17.15 -23.10 13.05
N MET A 161 18.01 -22.55 13.90
CA MET A 161 19.44 -22.52 13.62
C MET A 161 19.93 -23.95 13.40
N PRO A 162 20.76 -24.19 12.37
CA PRO A 162 21.39 -25.50 12.22
C PRO A 162 22.25 -25.80 13.44
N SER A 163 22.21 -27.04 13.91
CA SER A 163 23.13 -27.51 14.94
C SER A 163 24.56 -27.44 14.40
N ALA A 164 25.49 -26.96 15.22
CA ALA A 164 26.90 -26.96 14.87
C ALA A 164 27.41 -28.39 14.63
N PRO A 165 28.24 -28.64 13.60
CA PRO A 165 28.84 -29.95 13.41
C PRO A 165 29.77 -30.28 14.58
N SER A 166 29.85 -31.55 14.98
CA SER A 166 30.81 -32.00 15.99
C SER A 166 32.21 -32.12 15.37
N VAL A 167 33.21 -31.48 15.97
CA VAL A 167 34.63 -31.65 15.60
C VAL A 167 35.40 -32.11 16.83
N THR A 168 36.23 -33.15 16.69
CA THR A 168 37.00 -33.69 17.81
C THR A 168 38.02 -32.66 18.29
N GLY A 169 38.09 -32.43 19.60
CA GLY A 169 39.03 -31.48 20.22
C GLY A 169 38.55 -30.02 20.26
N PHE A 170 37.35 -29.71 19.73
CA PHE A 170 36.81 -28.35 19.73
C PHE A 170 35.30 -28.33 20.00
N SER A 171 34.82 -27.37 20.78
CA SER A 171 33.41 -26.98 20.81
C SER A 171 33.15 -25.89 19.78
N ILE A 172 32.06 -26.02 19.03
CA ILE A 172 31.69 -25.10 17.94
C ILE A 172 30.46 -24.30 18.33
N ALA A 173 30.55 -22.98 18.26
CA ALA A 173 29.40 -22.08 18.33
C ALA A 173 29.18 -21.44 16.95
N LEU A 174 27.96 -21.55 16.42
CA LEU A 174 27.56 -20.86 15.20
C LEU A 174 26.87 -19.54 15.54
N SER A 175 27.26 -18.47 14.87
CA SER A 175 26.66 -17.13 14.99
C SER A 175 26.47 -16.49 13.62
N ASN A 176 25.70 -15.41 13.54
CA ASN A 176 25.48 -14.64 12.30
C ASN A 176 24.99 -15.47 11.10
N CYS A 177 24.20 -16.52 11.36
CA CYS A 177 23.67 -17.38 10.30
C CYS A 177 22.71 -16.62 9.37
N ARG A 178 22.97 -16.67 8.07
CA ARG A 178 22.07 -16.17 7.02
C ARG A 178 21.59 -17.34 6.16
N LEU A 179 20.28 -17.42 5.93
CA LEU A 179 19.69 -18.39 5.01
C LEU A 179 19.64 -17.78 3.60
N ASN A 180 20.25 -18.46 2.64
CA ASN A 180 20.13 -18.15 1.22
C ASN A 180 19.52 -19.36 0.50
N LYS A 181 18.22 -19.26 0.17
CA LYS A 181 17.38 -20.35 -0.33
C LYS A 181 17.38 -21.54 0.65
N THR A 182 18.27 -22.51 0.45
CA THR A 182 18.39 -23.73 1.26
C THR A 182 19.74 -23.85 1.97
N VAL A 183 20.61 -22.85 1.86
CA VAL A 183 21.98 -22.87 2.40
C VAL A 183 22.10 -21.90 3.56
N TYR A 184 22.60 -22.39 4.70
CA TYR A 184 22.98 -21.53 5.83
C TYR A 184 24.45 -21.13 5.70
N THR A 185 24.71 -19.82 5.71
CA THR A 185 26.06 -19.26 5.86
C THR A 185 26.19 -18.71 7.26
N CYS A 186 27.03 -19.32 8.10
CA CYS A 186 27.24 -18.91 9.50
C CYS A 186 28.72 -18.59 9.75
N THR A 187 29.00 -17.77 10.76
CA THR A 187 30.32 -17.63 11.37
C THR A 187 30.49 -18.72 12.43
N ALA A 188 31.56 -19.51 12.35
CA ALA A 188 31.88 -20.55 13.32
C ALA A 188 32.99 -20.10 14.27
N THR A 189 32.78 -20.26 15.58
CA THR A 189 33.79 -20.07 16.62
C THR A 189 34.18 -21.44 17.17
N LEU A 190 35.46 -21.76 17.12
CA LEU A 190 36.04 -23.03 17.60
C LEU A 190 36.75 -22.78 18.93
N THR A 191 36.36 -23.50 19.97
CA THR A 191 37.01 -23.43 21.29
C THR A 191 37.64 -24.78 21.61
N PRO A 192 38.96 -24.89 21.85
CA PRO A 192 39.58 -26.16 22.21
C PRO A 192 38.92 -26.77 23.46
N THR A 193 38.57 -28.05 23.39
CA THR A 193 38.13 -28.81 24.56
C THR A 193 39.37 -29.39 25.24
N LYS A 194 39.55 -29.09 26.53
CA LYS A 194 40.63 -29.67 27.35
C LYS A 194 40.49 -31.18 27.49
#